data_AF-R1GDB7-F1
#
_entry.id   AF-R1GDB7-F1
#
_cell.length_a   1.000
_cell.length_b   1.000
_cell.length_c   1.000
_cell.angle_alpha   90.00
_cell.angle_beta   90.00
_cell.angle_gamma   90.00
#
_symmetry.space_group_name_H-M   'P 1'
#
loop_
_entity.id
_entity.type
_entity.pdbx_description
1 polymer ?
#
loop_
_entity_poly.entity_id
_entity_poly.type
_entity_poly.pdbx_seq_one_letter_code
_entity_poly.pdbx_strand_id
1 'polypeptide(L)'
;MASDMKAVSGEHPASSNSVNGEIKKDWQTRAAEKRAANLAKIPAEWRLPEATLKGIHEESNVSVLDLPRSSGLLTEEELHITEDFDATGLFEQLSTGALTAQAVASAFCKRAAIAHQAVNCLTETFFDQALARAKLLDEFWAREGKPLGPLHGIPISLKDSFVVKDVHHTCGYISFLDRPPAAENSPLVQTLLDLGAVLYVKTNIPQT
;
A
#
# COMPACT_ATOMS: atom_id res chain seq x y z
N MET A 1 13.12 -24.28 -51.67
CA MET A 1 12.17 -23.15 -51.71
C MET A 1 11.10 -23.45 -50.68
N ALA A 2 11.21 -22.80 -49.52
CA ALA A 2 10.30 -22.98 -48.40
C ALA A 2 8.99 -22.22 -48.66
N SER A 3 7.86 -22.87 -48.39
CA SER A 3 6.55 -22.24 -48.33
C SER A 3 5.78 -22.83 -47.15
N ASP A 4 5.14 -21.93 -46.40
CA ASP A 4 4.05 -22.13 -45.46
C ASP A 4 4.30 -22.78 -44.09
N MET A 5 4.61 -21.92 -43.10
CA MET A 5 4.12 -22.05 -41.72
C MET A 5 3.59 -20.69 -41.26
N LYS A 6 2.27 -20.48 -41.38
CA LYS A 6 1.57 -19.41 -40.67
C LYS A 6 1.39 -19.82 -39.21
N ALA A 7 1.95 -19.04 -38.30
CA ALA A 7 1.71 -19.18 -36.86
C ALA A 7 0.24 -18.84 -36.55
N VAL A 8 -0.45 -19.78 -35.90
CA VAL A 8 -1.79 -19.57 -35.35
C VAL A 8 -1.67 -18.68 -34.12
N SER A 9 -2.06 -17.42 -34.26
CA SER A 9 -2.31 -16.50 -33.15
C SER A 9 -3.61 -16.93 -32.45
N GLY A 10 -3.49 -17.56 -31.28
CA GLY A 10 -4.62 -17.92 -30.44
C GLY A 10 -5.15 -16.70 -29.69
N GLU A 11 -6.07 -15.95 -30.31
CA GLU A 11 -6.99 -15.09 -29.57
C GLU A 11 -8.03 -15.98 -28.89
N HIS A 12 -8.01 -16.04 -27.55
CA HIS A 12 -9.09 -16.65 -26.79
C HIS A 12 -10.22 -15.63 -26.59
N PRO A 13 -11.43 -15.86 -27.12
CA PRO A 13 -12.56 -14.98 -26.87
C PRO A 13 -13.00 -15.08 -25.41
N ALA A 14 -13.21 -13.93 -24.78
CA ALA A 14 -13.79 -13.83 -23.45
C ALA A 14 -15.18 -14.48 -23.44
N SER A 15 -15.28 -15.68 -22.85
CA SER A 15 -16.56 -16.36 -22.65
C SER A 15 -17.27 -15.73 -21.45
N SER A 16 -18.34 -14.99 -21.73
CA SER A 16 -19.27 -14.47 -20.73
C SER A 16 -20.16 -15.59 -20.21
N ASN A 17 -19.74 -16.27 -19.13
CA ASN A 17 -20.61 -17.22 -18.45
C ASN A 17 -21.62 -16.45 -17.58
N SER A 18 -22.87 -16.41 -18.05
CA SER A 18 -24.01 -15.90 -17.29
C SER A 18 -24.58 -16.99 -16.37
N VAL A 19 -24.62 -16.70 -15.07
CA VAL A 19 -25.54 -17.32 -14.13
C VAL A 19 -26.18 -16.16 -13.35
N ASN A 20 -27.50 -16.01 -13.47
CA ASN A 20 -28.38 -14.97 -12.88
C ASN A 20 -28.56 -13.61 -13.58
N GLY A 21 -28.30 -13.48 -14.88
CA GLY A 21 -28.77 -12.31 -15.65
C GLY A 21 -28.04 -10.99 -15.41
N GLU A 22 -27.10 -10.95 -14.47
CA GLU A 22 -26.09 -9.90 -14.40
C GLU A 22 -24.89 -10.30 -15.28
N ILE A 23 -24.58 -9.49 -16.29
CA ILE A 23 -23.34 -9.63 -17.04
C ILE A 23 -22.20 -9.27 -16.07
N LYS A 24 -21.57 -10.28 -15.46
CA LYS A 24 -20.35 -10.05 -14.69
C LYS A 24 -19.32 -9.43 -15.61
N LYS A 25 -18.85 -8.23 -15.25
CA LYS A 25 -17.74 -7.57 -15.94
C LYS A 25 -16.57 -8.55 -16.08
N ASP A 26 -15.88 -8.47 -17.21
CA ASP A 26 -14.66 -9.25 -17.40
C ASP A 26 -13.62 -8.91 -16.32
N TRP A 27 -12.66 -9.82 -16.12
CA TRP A 27 -11.70 -9.68 -15.03
C TRP A 27 -10.76 -8.50 -15.24
N GLN A 28 -10.44 -8.12 -16.49
CA GLN A 28 -9.58 -6.98 -16.79
C GLN A 28 -10.24 -5.67 -16.35
N THR A 29 -11.53 -5.50 -16.68
CA THR A 29 -12.32 -4.34 -16.26
C THR A 29 -12.38 -4.26 -14.74
N ARG A 30 -12.67 -5.37 -14.06
CA ARG A 30 -12.72 -5.42 -12.58
C ARG A 30 -11.36 -5.07 -11.94
N ALA A 31 -10.28 -5.57 -12.51
CA ALA A 31 -8.92 -5.27 -12.04
C ALA A 31 -8.58 -3.78 -12.24
N ALA A 32 -8.95 -3.19 -13.38
CA ALA A 32 -8.74 -1.78 -13.67
C ALA A 32 -9.54 -0.88 -12.71
N GLU A 33 -10.81 -1.19 -12.48
CA GLU A 33 -11.66 -0.48 -11.51
C GLU A 33 -11.09 -0.54 -10.11
N LYS A 34 -10.59 -1.72 -9.68
CA LYS A 34 -9.95 -1.86 -8.37
C LYS A 34 -8.69 -1.01 -8.24
N ARG A 35 -7.81 -1.03 -9.25
CA ARG A 35 -6.60 -0.19 -9.26
C ARG A 35 -6.95 1.30 -9.22
N ALA A 36 -7.93 1.72 -10.02
CA ALA A 36 -8.41 3.11 -10.02
C ALA A 36 -8.98 3.51 -8.66
N ALA A 37 -9.77 2.65 -8.02
CA ALA A 37 -10.31 2.89 -6.68
C ALA A 37 -9.19 3.01 -5.62
N ASN A 38 -8.13 2.21 -5.71
CA ASN A 38 -6.97 2.31 -4.82
C ASN A 38 -6.18 3.60 -5.04
N LEU A 39 -5.93 3.99 -6.29
CA LEU A 39 -5.28 5.27 -6.62
C LEU A 39 -6.10 6.47 -6.15
N ALA A 40 -7.44 6.39 -6.22
CA ALA A 40 -8.33 7.43 -5.75
C ALA A 40 -8.24 7.68 -4.23
N LYS A 41 -7.80 6.67 -3.45
CA LYS A 41 -7.55 6.82 -2.00
C LYS A 41 -6.30 7.65 -1.69
N ILE A 42 -5.43 7.91 -2.67
CA ILE A 42 -4.24 8.75 -2.46
C ILE A 42 -4.70 10.23 -2.42
N PRO A 43 -4.41 10.96 -1.32
CA PRO A 43 -4.68 12.40 -1.21
C PRO A 43 -4.05 13.18 -2.36
N ALA A 44 -4.71 14.25 -2.80
CA ALA A 44 -4.30 15.01 -3.98
C ALA A 44 -2.88 15.58 -3.83
N GLU A 45 -2.54 16.01 -2.62
CA GLU A 45 -1.23 16.54 -2.23
C GLU A 45 -0.10 15.50 -2.22
N TRP A 46 -0.41 14.20 -2.31
CA TRP A 46 0.59 13.12 -2.40
C TRP A 46 0.68 12.53 -3.81
N ARG A 47 -0.02 13.12 -4.79
CA ARG A 47 -0.02 12.62 -6.16
C ARG A 47 1.18 13.15 -6.93
N LEU A 48 1.86 12.24 -7.63
CA LEU A 48 2.94 12.60 -8.53
C LEU A 48 2.39 13.39 -9.74
N PRO A 49 3.14 14.37 -10.25
CA PRO A 49 2.78 15.03 -11.50
C PRO A 49 2.62 14.04 -12.65
N GLU A 50 1.65 14.27 -13.53
CA GLU A 50 1.40 13.39 -14.69
C GLU A 50 2.63 13.28 -15.61
N ALA A 51 3.41 14.36 -15.73
CA ALA A 51 4.66 14.37 -16.48
C ALA A 51 5.69 13.38 -15.89
N THR A 52 5.79 13.29 -14.57
CA THR A 52 6.66 12.33 -13.88
C THR A 52 6.21 10.90 -14.17
N LEU A 53 4.90 10.62 -14.07
CA LEU A 53 4.35 9.29 -14.31
C LEU A 53 4.55 8.81 -15.75
N LYS A 54 4.34 9.68 -16.75
CA LYS A 54 4.62 9.36 -18.16
C LYS A 54 6.10 9.06 -18.43
N GLY A 55 6.99 9.65 -17.63
CA GLY A 55 8.43 9.38 -17.69
C GLY A 55 8.84 8.02 -17.12
N ILE A 56 7.99 7.36 -16.34
CA ILE A 56 8.29 6.06 -15.71
C ILE A 56 7.79 4.93 -16.62
N HIS A 57 8.72 4.29 -17.31
CA HIS A 57 8.46 3.10 -18.13
C HIS A 57 9.73 2.25 -18.24
N GLU A 58 9.61 1.01 -18.71
CA GLU A 58 10.69 0.01 -18.70
C GLU A 58 11.95 0.45 -19.48
N GLU A 59 11.80 1.29 -20.49
CA GLU A 59 12.90 1.81 -21.31
C GLU A 59 13.47 3.15 -20.81
N SER A 60 12.89 3.72 -19.74
CA SER A 60 13.33 5.01 -19.19
C SER A 60 14.58 4.85 -18.31
N ASN A 61 15.42 5.89 -18.27
CA ASN A 61 16.54 5.99 -17.34
C ASN A 61 16.12 6.55 -15.96
N VAL A 62 14.82 6.61 -15.67
CA VAL A 62 14.30 7.18 -14.41
C VAL A 62 14.41 6.11 -13.33
N SER A 63 15.23 6.37 -12.32
CA SER A 63 15.31 5.54 -11.13
C SER A 63 14.10 5.79 -10.22
N VAL A 64 13.26 4.76 -10.06
CA VAL A 64 12.10 4.82 -9.14
C VAL A 64 12.52 4.94 -7.67
N LEU A 65 13.78 4.59 -7.35
CA LEU A 65 14.34 4.72 -6.01
C LEU A 65 14.60 6.18 -5.62
N ASP A 66 14.83 7.05 -6.61
CA ASP A 66 15.10 8.47 -6.38
C ASP A 66 13.83 9.33 -6.36
N LEU A 67 12.66 8.75 -6.67
CA LEU A 67 11.38 9.47 -6.69
C LEU A 67 11.00 10.12 -5.36
N PRO A 68 11.19 9.48 -4.17
CA PRO A 68 10.91 10.14 -2.91
C PRO A 68 11.62 11.49 -2.76
N ARG A 69 12.91 11.57 -3.15
CA ARG A 69 13.70 12.81 -3.09
C ARG A 69 13.37 13.79 -4.23
N SER A 70 13.22 13.29 -5.46
CA SER A 70 13.07 14.12 -6.66
C SER A 70 11.64 14.58 -6.94
N SER A 71 10.63 13.97 -6.30
CA SER A 71 9.21 14.31 -6.51
C SER A 71 8.80 15.67 -5.93
N GLY A 72 9.54 16.19 -4.94
CA GLY A 72 9.15 17.38 -4.18
C GLY A 72 7.93 17.19 -3.27
N LEU A 73 7.49 15.95 -3.03
CA LEU A 73 6.32 15.63 -2.20
C LEU A 73 6.64 15.36 -0.72
N LEU A 74 7.87 14.91 -0.43
CA LEU A 74 8.36 14.73 0.94
C LEU A 74 9.15 15.97 1.36
N THR A 75 8.98 16.37 2.61
CA THR A 75 9.87 17.35 3.25
C THR A 75 11.22 16.72 3.59
N GLU A 76 12.24 17.55 3.87
CA GLU A 76 13.54 17.06 4.35
C GLU A 76 13.41 16.24 5.65
N GLU A 77 12.47 16.61 6.53
CA GLU A 77 12.19 15.85 7.74
C GLU A 77 11.58 14.48 7.43
N GLU A 78 10.64 14.40 6.48
CA GLU A 78 10.03 13.13 6.06
C GLU A 78 11.03 12.21 5.34
N LEU A 79 11.97 12.78 4.58
CA LEU A 79 13.10 12.06 4.00
C LEU A 79 14.00 11.52 5.12
N HIS A 80 14.42 12.38 6.06
CA HIS A 80 15.24 11.99 7.21
C HIS A 80 14.62 10.82 7.99
N ILE A 81 13.32 10.91 8.32
CA ILE A 81 12.57 9.85 9.01
C ILE A 81 12.62 8.50 8.27
N THR A 82 12.58 8.53 6.93
CA THR A 82 12.43 7.31 6.11
C THR A 82 13.75 6.75 5.58
N GLU A 83 14.88 7.46 5.78
CA GLU A 83 16.16 7.12 5.15
C GLU A 83 17.31 6.99 6.15
N ASP A 84 17.28 7.74 7.26
CA ASP A 84 18.40 7.80 8.20
C ASP A 84 18.22 6.85 9.38
N PHE A 85 17.04 6.22 9.51
CA PHE A 85 16.72 5.26 10.56
C PHE A 85 16.35 3.90 9.98
N ASP A 86 16.88 2.84 10.61
CA ASP A 86 16.27 1.51 10.54
C ASP A 86 15.14 1.37 11.56
N ALA A 87 14.50 0.20 11.63
CA ALA A 87 13.38 -0.03 12.54
C ALA A 87 13.76 0.16 14.02
N THR A 88 14.98 -0.19 14.41
CA THR A 88 15.47 -0.04 15.78
C THR A 88 15.77 1.42 16.12
N GLY A 89 16.44 2.15 15.23
CA GLY A 89 16.69 3.58 15.41
C GLY A 89 15.40 4.38 15.43
N LEU A 90 14.42 4.02 14.59
CA LEU A 90 13.11 4.66 14.58
C LEU A 90 12.35 4.41 15.89
N PHE A 91 12.43 3.19 16.43
CA PHE A 91 11.86 2.87 17.74
C PHE A 91 12.51 3.69 18.87
N GLU A 92 13.83 3.89 18.84
CA GLU A 92 14.51 4.73 19.83
C GLU A 92 13.97 6.17 19.81
N GLN A 93 13.83 6.77 18.63
CA GLN A 93 13.26 8.12 18.48
C GLN A 93 11.82 8.21 18.98
N LEU A 94 10.99 7.22 18.66
CA LEU A 94 9.60 7.14 19.11
C LEU A 94 9.49 6.91 20.63
N SER A 95 10.34 6.03 21.19
CA SER A 95 10.30 5.67 22.61
C SER A 95 10.67 6.84 23.52
N THR A 96 11.57 7.72 23.05
CA THR A 96 12.03 8.93 23.75
C THR A 96 11.11 10.13 23.50
N GLY A 97 10.18 10.03 22.54
CA GLY A 97 9.33 11.14 22.12
C GLY A 97 10.03 12.18 21.25
N ALA A 98 11.25 11.88 20.77
CA ALA A 98 11.98 12.75 19.83
C ALA A 98 11.27 12.84 18.47
N LEU A 99 10.63 11.75 18.05
CA LEU A 99 9.68 11.73 16.93
C LEU A 99 8.30 11.31 17.43
N THR A 100 7.25 11.84 16.80
CA THR A 100 5.87 11.39 17.03
C THR A 100 5.52 10.24 16.09
N ALA A 101 4.66 9.33 16.55
CA ALA A 101 4.10 8.29 15.70
C ALA A 101 3.36 8.89 14.51
N GLN A 102 2.70 10.05 14.67
CA GLN A 102 2.01 10.72 13.57
C GLN A 102 2.98 11.21 12.48
N ALA A 103 4.12 11.81 12.83
CA ALA A 103 5.13 12.24 11.87
C ALA A 103 5.71 11.04 11.10
N VAL A 104 6.04 9.97 11.84
CA VAL A 104 6.56 8.73 11.27
C VAL A 104 5.53 8.07 10.33
N ALA A 105 4.28 7.92 10.76
CA ALA A 105 3.23 7.35 9.93
C ALA A 105 2.98 8.18 8.66
N SER A 106 2.95 9.51 8.77
CA SER A 106 2.78 10.42 7.61
C SER A 106 3.89 10.22 6.58
N ALA A 107 5.15 10.23 7.00
CA ALA A 107 6.30 10.07 6.10
C ALA A 107 6.24 8.74 5.33
N PHE A 108 5.96 7.64 6.03
CA PHE A 108 5.84 6.31 5.40
C PHE A 108 4.60 6.19 4.50
N CYS A 109 3.45 6.79 4.86
CA CYS A 109 2.26 6.82 4.01
C CYS A 109 2.52 7.56 2.69
N LYS A 110 3.15 8.74 2.74
CA LYS A 110 3.55 9.50 1.55
C LYS A 110 4.52 8.72 0.68
N ARG A 111 5.57 8.14 1.27
CA ARG A 111 6.56 7.35 0.54
C ARG A 111 5.92 6.13 -0.15
N ALA A 112 4.99 5.47 0.52
CA ALA A 112 4.23 4.36 -0.08
C ALA A 112 3.27 4.81 -1.18
N ALA A 113 2.64 5.97 -1.05
CA ALA A 113 1.81 6.55 -2.11
C ALA A 113 2.63 6.86 -3.38
N ILE A 114 3.85 7.41 -3.23
CA ILE A 114 4.78 7.66 -4.35
C ILE A 114 5.16 6.35 -5.03
N ALA A 115 5.63 5.37 -4.26
CA ALA A 115 6.02 4.08 -4.81
C ALA A 115 4.85 3.39 -5.51
N HIS A 116 3.64 3.44 -4.92
CA HIS A 116 2.47 2.81 -5.51
C HIS A 116 2.09 3.43 -6.86
N GLN A 117 2.15 4.75 -6.99
CA GLN A 117 1.89 5.43 -8.26
C GLN A 117 2.92 5.07 -9.34
N ALA A 118 4.18 4.85 -8.94
CA ALA A 118 5.25 4.49 -9.87
C ALA A 118 5.22 3.03 -10.33
N VAL A 119 4.96 2.09 -9.42
CA VAL A 119 5.15 0.64 -9.69
C VAL A 119 3.95 -0.24 -9.33
N ASN A 120 2.81 0.33 -8.92
CA ASN A 120 1.58 -0.39 -8.60
C ASN A 120 1.78 -1.54 -7.58
N CYS A 121 2.58 -1.30 -6.52
CA CYS A 121 2.99 -2.33 -5.57
C CYS A 121 2.00 -2.67 -4.45
N LEU A 122 0.91 -1.91 -4.29
CA LEU A 122 -0.05 -2.02 -3.19
C LEU A 122 -1.40 -2.55 -3.67
N THR A 123 -2.04 -3.38 -2.87
CA THR A 123 -3.41 -3.86 -3.09
C THR A 123 -4.43 -3.07 -2.29
N GLU A 124 -4.04 -2.51 -1.15
CA GLU A 124 -4.88 -1.63 -0.34
C GLU A 124 -4.02 -0.56 0.33
N THR A 125 -4.60 0.64 0.43
CA THR A 125 -4.11 1.72 1.29
C THR A 125 -5.21 2.05 2.32
N PHE A 126 -4.79 2.31 3.55
CA PHE A 126 -5.67 2.70 4.67
C PHE A 126 -4.94 3.74 5.54
N PHE A 127 -4.44 4.77 4.86
CA PHE A 127 -3.66 5.87 5.46
C PHE A 127 -4.41 6.58 6.58
N ASP A 128 -5.72 6.80 6.44
CA ASP A 128 -6.54 7.43 7.49
C ASP A 128 -6.56 6.60 8.78
N GLN A 129 -6.67 5.27 8.66
CA GLN A 129 -6.61 4.38 9.83
C GLN A 129 -5.21 4.41 10.46
N ALA A 130 -4.15 4.46 9.64
CA ALA A 130 -2.78 4.55 10.11
C ALA A 130 -2.53 5.85 10.89
N LEU A 131 -2.95 6.99 10.34
CA LEU A 131 -2.80 8.31 10.97
C LEU A 131 -3.63 8.43 12.25
N ALA A 132 -4.86 7.88 12.26
CA ALA A 132 -5.68 7.82 13.47
C ALA A 132 -5.03 6.96 14.56
N ARG A 133 -4.49 5.77 14.19
CA ARG A 133 -3.76 4.90 15.13
C ARG A 133 -2.52 5.58 15.68
N ALA A 134 -1.75 6.26 14.83
CA ALA A 134 -0.55 6.99 15.21
C ALA A 134 -0.86 8.10 16.23
N LYS A 135 -1.92 8.88 15.99
CA LYS A 135 -2.38 9.89 16.94
C LYS A 135 -2.73 9.30 18.32
N LEU A 136 -3.41 8.15 18.36
CA LEU A 136 -3.70 7.45 19.63
C LEU A 136 -2.45 6.99 20.37
N LEU A 137 -1.38 6.64 19.64
CA LEU A 137 -0.09 6.26 20.22
C LEU A 137 0.62 7.47 20.80
N ASP A 138 0.59 8.61 20.12
CA ASP A 138 1.13 9.88 20.63
C ASP A 138 0.39 10.33 21.91
N GLU A 139 -0.95 10.25 21.91
CA GLU A 139 -1.77 10.55 23.09
C GLU A 139 -1.47 9.60 24.26
N PHE A 140 -1.24 8.31 23.97
CA PHE A 140 -0.81 7.34 24.98
C PHE A 140 0.55 7.70 25.55
N TRP A 141 1.54 7.98 24.70
CA TRP A 141 2.90 8.33 25.13
C TRP A 141 2.89 9.60 25.99
N ALA A 142 2.14 10.63 25.58
CA ALA A 142 2.00 11.87 26.33
C ALA A 142 1.38 11.67 27.73
N ARG A 143 0.46 10.69 27.87
CA ARG A 143 -0.17 10.37 29.15
C ARG A 143 0.70 9.49 30.05
N GLU A 144 1.33 8.46 29.49
CA GLU A 144 2.02 7.41 30.26
C GLU A 144 3.52 7.64 30.38
N GLY A 145 4.11 8.51 29.55
CA GLY A 145 5.55 8.79 29.50
C GLY A 145 6.42 7.62 29.04
N LYS A 146 5.82 6.63 28.35
CA LYS A 146 6.51 5.42 27.89
C LYS A 146 5.84 4.84 26.64
N PRO A 147 6.56 4.05 25.81
CA PRO A 147 5.96 3.37 24.67
C PRO A 147 4.91 2.34 25.10
N LEU A 148 3.88 2.16 24.26
CA LEU A 148 2.81 1.16 24.46
C LEU A 148 3.35 -0.28 24.42
N GLY A 149 4.37 -0.53 23.62
CA GLY A 149 4.99 -1.83 23.45
C GLY A 149 6.23 -1.73 22.56
N PRO A 150 6.87 -2.87 22.24
CA PRO A 150 8.13 -2.90 21.49
C PRO A 150 8.00 -2.48 20.02
N LEU A 151 6.78 -2.31 19.50
CA LEU A 151 6.51 -1.81 18.15
C LEU A 151 5.83 -0.44 18.16
N HIS A 152 5.83 0.27 19.29
CA HIS A 152 5.18 1.57 19.43
C HIS A 152 5.53 2.53 18.29
N GLY A 153 4.52 2.87 17.47
CA GLY A 153 4.63 3.83 16.37
C GLY A 153 5.29 3.29 15.09
N ILE A 154 5.79 2.04 15.10
CA ILE A 154 6.53 1.47 13.96
C ILE A 154 5.57 1.18 12.79
N PRO A 155 5.82 1.74 11.59
CA PRO A 155 5.03 1.45 10.40
C PRO A 155 5.31 0.04 9.88
N ILE A 156 4.27 -0.75 9.66
CA ILE A 156 4.38 -2.10 9.09
C ILE A 156 3.43 -2.26 7.90
N SER A 157 3.99 -2.63 6.75
CA SER A 157 3.21 -3.07 5.59
C SER A 157 2.92 -4.57 5.68
N LEU A 158 1.78 -4.99 5.14
CA LEU A 158 1.35 -6.38 5.22
C LEU A 158 1.17 -6.98 3.83
N LYS A 159 1.51 -8.26 3.69
CA LYS A 159 1.13 -9.03 2.50
C LYS A 159 -0.41 -9.07 2.36
N ASP A 160 -0.97 -9.04 1.14
CA ASP A 160 -2.43 -9.04 0.93
C ASP A 160 -3.19 -10.20 1.62
N SER A 161 -2.49 -11.29 1.96
CA SER A 161 -3.02 -12.45 2.66
C SER A 161 -3.37 -12.20 4.14
N PHE A 162 -2.84 -11.14 4.77
CA PHE A 162 -3.19 -10.81 6.14
C PHE A 162 -4.51 -10.05 6.21
N VAL A 163 -5.34 -10.40 7.19
CA VAL A 163 -6.68 -9.84 7.33
C VAL A 163 -6.63 -8.66 8.30
N VAL A 164 -7.00 -7.48 7.83
CA VAL A 164 -7.13 -6.24 8.59
C VAL A 164 -8.58 -5.82 8.56
N LYS A 165 -9.15 -5.53 9.72
CA LYS A 165 -10.55 -5.10 9.87
C LYS A 165 -10.85 -3.89 8.98
N ASP A 166 -12.03 -3.89 8.37
CA ASP A 166 -12.54 -2.85 7.46
C ASP A 166 -11.69 -2.65 6.18
N VAL A 167 -10.77 -3.58 5.89
CA VAL A 167 -9.92 -3.58 4.68
C VAL A 167 -10.19 -4.83 3.86
N HIS A 168 -10.21 -4.69 2.54
CA HIS A 168 -10.36 -5.82 1.63
C HIS A 168 -9.10 -6.71 1.63
N HIS A 169 -9.30 -7.99 1.32
CA HIS A 169 -8.21 -8.94 1.11
C HIS A 169 -8.60 -9.89 0.00
N THR A 170 -7.80 -9.90 -1.06
CA THR A 170 -8.10 -10.66 -2.28
C THR A 170 -7.16 -11.83 -2.47
N CYS A 171 -6.02 -11.83 -1.79
CA CYS A 171 -4.91 -12.73 -2.03
C CYS A 171 -4.54 -12.78 -3.52
N GLY A 172 -4.65 -11.64 -4.22
CA GLY A 172 -4.40 -11.55 -5.66
C GLY A 172 -5.49 -12.17 -6.56
N TYR A 173 -6.59 -12.71 -6.02
CA TYR A 173 -7.67 -13.31 -6.80
C TYR A 173 -8.78 -12.30 -7.11
N ILE A 174 -9.03 -12.05 -8.40
CA ILE A 174 -10.12 -11.15 -8.85
C ILE A 174 -11.50 -11.61 -8.37
N SER A 175 -11.72 -12.93 -8.25
CA SER A 175 -12.98 -13.47 -7.72
C SER A 175 -13.25 -13.10 -6.26
N PHE A 176 -12.23 -12.70 -5.49
CA PHE A 176 -12.40 -12.32 -4.09
C PHE A 176 -12.76 -10.84 -3.92
N LEU A 177 -12.78 -10.04 -5.00
CA LEU A 177 -13.26 -8.66 -4.95
C LEU A 177 -14.74 -8.54 -4.56
N ASP A 178 -15.52 -9.61 -4.74
CA ASP A 178 -16.95 -9.64 -4.37
C ASP A 178 -17.17 -9.88 -2.87
N ARG A 179 -16.09 -10.16 -2.11
CA ARG A 179 -16.16 -10.34 -0.66
C ARG A 179 -16.17 -8.97 0.02
N PRO A 180 -16.97 -8.81 1.10
CA PRO A 180 -16.93 -7.58 1.87
C PRO A 180 -15.55 -7.38 2.52
N PRO A 181 -15.21 -6.14 2.93
CA PRO A 181 -14.10 -5.89 3.84
C PRO A 181 -14.18 -6.79 5.08
N ALA A 182 -13.02 -7.12 5.66
CA ALA A 182 -12.98 -8.02 6.79
C ALA A 182 -13.67 -7.44 8.03
N ALA A 183 -14.44 -8.26 8.75
CA ALA A 183 -15.10 -7.84 9.97
C ALA A 183 -14.14 -7.74 11.18
N GLU A 184 -13.01 -8.45 11.13
CA GLU A 184 -12.06 -8.55 12.23
C GLU A 184 -10.62 -8.71 11.73
N ASN A 185 -9.67 -8.47 12.64
CA ASN A 185 -8.25 -8.67 12.39
C ASN A 185 -7.89 -10.16 12.46
N SER A 186 -6.93 -10.59 11.64
CA SER A 186 -6.24 -11.86 11.88
C SER A 186 -5.41 -11.81 13.17
N PRO A 187 -5.11 -12.95 13.83
CA PRO A 187 -4.37 -12.97 15.09
C PRO A 187 -3.03 -12.24 15.03
N LEU A 188 -2.25 -12.41 13.95
CA LEU A 188 -0.98 -11.70 13.79
C LEU A 188 -1.18 -10.18 13.72
N VAL A 189 -2.18 -9.72 12.95
CA VAL A 189 -2.50 -8.29 12.84
C VAL A 189 -2.87 -7.73 14.21
N GLN A 190 -3.67 -8.45 14.99
CA GLN A 190 -4.02 -8.02 16.34
C GLN A 190 -2.78 -7.96 17.24
N THR A 191 -1.92 -8.98 17.24
CA THR A 191 -0.65 -8.97 18.00
C THR A 191 0.22 -7.77 17.64
N LEU A 192 0.37 -7.45 16.35
CA LEU A 192 1.16 -6.28 15.93
C LEU A 192 0.58 -4.97 16.47
N LEU A 193 -0.74 -4.81 16.40
CA LEU A 193 -1.43 -3.63 16.93
C LEU A 193 -1.30 -3.53 18.46
N ASP A 194 -1.42 -4.64 19.18
CA ASP A 194 -1.28 -4.71 20.64
C ASP A 194 0.15 -4.38 21.10
N LEU A 195 1.15 -4.72 20.29
CA LEU A 195 2.55 -4.33 20.51
C LEU A 195 2.85 -2.87 20.11
N GLY A 196 1.87 -2.16 19.54
CA GLY A 196 1.94 -0.73 19.25
C GLY A 196 2.25 -0.35 17.81
N ALA A 197 2.24 -1.30 16.87
CA ALA A 197 2.51 -1.02 15.47
C ALA A 197 1.45 -0.15 14.80
N VAL A 198 1.86 0.53 13.72
CA VAL A 198 0.99 1.29 12.81
C VAL A 198 0.93 0.56 11.47
N LEU A 199 -0.23 0.00 11.15
CA LEU A 199 -0.47 -0.68 9.87
C LEU A 199 -1.05 0.32 8.88
N TYR A 200 -0.55 0.36 7.64
CA TYR A 200 -0.91 1.44 6.70
C TYR A 200 -1.23 1.00 5.27
N VAL A 201 -0.68 -0.12 4.81
CA VAL A 201 -0.88 -0.63 3.45
C VAL A 201 -0.84 -2.15 3.39
N LYS A 202 -1.42 -2.69 2.31
CA LYS A 202 -1.21 -4.08 1.88
C LYS A 202 -0.49 -4.14 0.56
N THR A 203 0.45 -5.07 0.43
CA THR A 203 1.31 -5.25 -0.73
C THR A 203 0.79 -6.36 -1.65
N ASN A 204 1.10 -6.22 -2.94
CA ASN A 204 0.74 -7.19 -3.96
C ASN A 204 1.46 -8.54 -3.74
N ILE A 205 0.86 -9.62 -4.24
CA ILE A 205 1.34 -10.98 -4.03
C ILE A 205 1.38 -11.77 -5.33
N PRO A 206 2.40 -12.61 -5.58
CA PRO A 206 2.35 -13.54 -6.69
C PRO A 206 1.29 -14.62 -6.42
N GLN A 207 0.61 -15.05 -7.48
CA GLN A 207 -0.18 -16.28 -7.47
C GLN A 207 0.78 -17.43 -7.72
N THR A 208 0.87 -18.38 -6.78
CA THR A 208 1.62 -19.63 -6.91
C THR A 208 0.66 -20.80 -6.98
#